data_AF-A0A9C9Z8E7-F1
#
_entry.id   AF-A0A9C9Z8E7-F1
#
_cell.length_a   1.000
_cell.length_b   1.000
_cell.length_c   1.000
_cell.angle_alpha   90.00
_cell.angle_beta   90.00
_cell.angle_gamma   90.00
#
_symmetry.space_group_name_H-M   'P 1'
#
loop_
_entity.id
_entity.type
_entity.pdbx_description
1 polymer ?
#
loop_
_entity_poly.entity_id
_entity_poly.type
_entity_poly.pdbx_seq_one_letter_code
_entity_poly.pdbx_strand_id
1 'polypeptide(L)' 'MLICRKAGPLLVPAAALFSLFLLSTSWAGEFAEPSPLAIHSLLLDGAQYQRRMIAVGERGHVLYSDDQGHNWAQA' A
#
# COMPACT_ATOMS: atom_id res chain seq x y z
N MET A 1 9.60 3.66 64.34
CA MET A 1 10.89 3.52 63.63
C MET A 1 10.58 3.28 62.16
N LEU A 2 10.52 4.35 61.36
CA LEU A 2 10.33 4.30 59.91
C LEU A 2 11.72 4.16 59.26
N ILE A 3 11.92 3.21 58.36
CA ILE A 3 13.01 3.28 57.39
C ILE A 3 12.40 3.17 55.99
N CYS A 4 12.25 4.35 55.38
CA CYS A 4 12.00 4.56 53.95
C CYS A 4 13.05 3.81 53.12
N ARG A 5 12.60 2.92 52.23
CA ARG A 5 13.42 2.39 51.14
C ARG A 5 13.13 3.21 49.88
N LYS A 6 14.13 3.99 49.49
CA LYS A 6 14.17 4.86 48.31
C LYS A 6 14.04 4.03 47.02
N ALA A 7 12.98 4.24 46.26
CA ALA A 7 12.78 3.60 44.95
C ALA A 7 13.62 4.32 43.89
N GLY A 8 14.60 3.62 43.30
CA GLY A 8 15.29 4.07 42.09
C GLY A 8 14.47 3.69 40.84
N PRO A 9 14.52 4.47 39.75
CA PRO A 9 13.77 4.16 38.55
C PRO A 9 14.32 2.89 37.89
N LEU A 10 13.41 1.99 37.54
CA LEU A 10 13.67 0.76 36.83
C LEU A 10 14.31 1.09 35.47
N LEU A 11 15.60 0.77 35.33
CA LEU A 11 16.32 0.82 34.07
C LEU A 11 15.73 -0.28 33.17
N VAL A 12 14.88 0.11 32.23
CA VAL A 12 14.33 -0.81 31.23
C VAL A 12 15.48 -1.33 30.36
N PRO A 13 15.66 -2.66 30.21
CA PRO A 13 16.75 -3.20 29.42
C PRO A 13 16.55 -2.88 27.94
N ALA A 14 17.61 -2.44 27.25
CA ALA A 14 17.59 -2.07 25.82
C ALA A 14 17.04 -3.18 24.90
N ALA A 15 17.08 -4.44 25.32
CA ALA A 15 16.51 -5.58 24.60
C ALA A 15 14.97 -5.52 24.48
N ALA A 16 14.27 -4.91 25.43
CA ALA A 16 12.81 -4.77 25.37
C ALA A 16 12.36 -3.78 24.28
N LEU A 17 13.19 -2.78 23.97
CA LEU A 17 12.94 -1.84 22.88
C LEU A 17 13.10 -2.50 21.50
N PHE A 18 13.98 -3.51 21.39
CA PHE A 18 14.20 -4.25 20.16
C PHE A 18 13.01 -5.15 19.79
N SER A 19 12.32 -5.74 20.77
CA SER A 19 11.13 -6.58 20.52
C SER A 19 9.89 -5.81 20.07
N LEU A 20 9.73 -4.53 20.44
CA LEU A 20 8.61 -3.71 19.93
C LEU A 20 8.80 -3.36 18.44
N PHE A 21 10.04 -3.23 17.98
CA PHE A 21 10.34 -2.79 16.62
C PHE A 21 9.94 -3.82 15.54
N LEU A 22 9.92 -5.11 15.89
CA LEU A 22 9.59 -6.19 14.95
C LEU A 22 8.08 -6.39 14.73
N LEU A 23 7.21 -5.77 15.54
CA LEU A 23 5.76 -5.93 15.42
C LEU A 23 5.12 -4.99 14.37
N SER A 24 5.87 -4.03 13.80
CA SER A 24 5.31 -2.96 12.95
C SER A 24 5.46 -3.16 11.45
N THR A 25 5.93 -4.31 10.96
CA THR A 25 6.04 -4.54 9.51
C THR A 25 4.72 -5.05 8.92
N SER A 26 3.69 -4.20 8.93
CA SER A 26 2.50 -4.45 8.10
C SER A 26 2.85 -4.06 6.67
N TRP A 27 3.36 -5.02 5.88
CA TRP A 27 3.37 -4.90 4.42
C TRP A 27 1.91 -5.01 3.94
N ALA A 28 1.13 -3.97 4.18
CA ALA A 28 -0.09 -3.77 3.41
C ALA A 28 0.38 -3.54 1.97
N GLY A 29 -0.09 -4.36 1.03
CA GLY A 29 0.25 -4.14 -0.37
C GLY A 29 -0.12 -2.71 -0.77
N GLU A 30 0.87 -1.92 -1.14
CA GLU A 30 0.63 -0.57 -1.63
C GLU A 30 0.00 -0.71 -3.02
N PHE A 31 -1.34 -0.65 -3.08
CA PHE A 31 -2.05 -0.61 -4.35
C PHE A 31 -1.81 0.75 -5.01
N ALA A 32 -1.92 0.81 -6.34
CA ALA A 32 -1.85 2.08 -7.03
C ALA A 32 -3.03 2.97 -6.60
N GLU A 33 -2.75 4.19 -6.13
CA GLU A 33 -3.80 5.16 -5.81
C GLU A 33 -4.57 5.52 -7.10
N PRO A 34 -5.90 5.34 -7.14
CA PRO A 34 -6.67 5.62 -8.32
C PRO A 34 -6.69 7.12 -8.63
N SER A 35 -6.27 7.47 -9.84
CA SER A 35 -6.35 8.85 -10.33
C SER A 35 -7.62 9.02 -11.16
N PRO A 36 -8.54 9.95 -10.82
CA PRO A 36 -9.75 10.20 -11.61
C PRO A 36 -9.45 10.58 -13.07
N LEU A 37 -8.26 11.11 -13.35
CA LEU A 37 -7.84 11.53 -14.68
C LEU A 37 -7.11 10.43 -15.48
N ALA A 38 -6.86 9.25 -14.90
CA ALA A 38 -6.19 8.15 -15.60
C ALA A 38 -6.97 7.72 -16.86
N ILE A 39 -8.30 7.68 -16.79
CA ILE A 39 -9.18 7.32 -17.93
C ILE A 39 -9.16 8.40 -19.01
N HIS A 40 -8.79 9.64 -18.66
CA HIS A 40 -8.68 10.76 -19.59
C HIS A 40 -7.25 10.97 -20.10
N SER A 41 -6.33 10.07 -19.80
CA SER A 41 -4.95 10.12 -20.29
C SER A 41 -4.81 9.54 -21.70
N LEU A 42 -3.73 9.90 -22.38
CA LEU A 42 -3.38 9.29 -23.66
C LEU A 42 -3.07 7.80 -23.47
N LEU A 43 -3.80 6.93 -24.18
CA LEU A 43 -3.53 5.50 -24.24
C LEU A 43 -2.53 5.20 -25.35
N LEU A 44 -1.48 4.45 -25.01
CA LEU A 44 -0.33 4.17 -25.86
C LEU A 44 -0.41 2.78 -26.52
N ASP A 45 -0.91 1.79 -25.79
CA ASP A 45 -1.03 0.41 -26.27
C ASP A 45 -2.16 -0.34 -25.54
N GLY A 46 -2.56 -1.49 -26.07
CA GLY A 46 -3.56 -2.34 -25.45
C GLY A 46 -3.49 -3.80 -25.89
N ALA A 47 -3.93 -4.69 -25.01
CA ALA A 47 -4.00 -6.12 -25.25
C ALA A 47 -5.32 -6.68 -24.74
N GLN A 48 -5.81 -7.73 -25.39
CA GLN A 48 -7.00 -8.44 -24.96
C GLN A 48 -6.66 -9.90 -24.63
N TYR A 49 -7.16 -10.36 -23.49
CA TYR A 49 -7.13 -11.77 -23.12
C TYR A 49 -8.54 -12.23 -22.71
N GLN A 50 -9.09 -13.19 -23.47
CA GLN A 50 -10.47 -13.66 -23.30
C GLN A 50 -11.48 -12.49 -23.34
N ARG A 51 -12.12 -12.18 -22.20
CA ARG A 51 -13.11 -11.09 -22.07
C ARG A 51 -12.53 -9.83 -21.43
N ARG A 52 -11.28 -9.87 -20.96
CA ARG A 52 -10.63 -8.72 -20.33
C ARG A 52 -9.72 -8.01 -21.33
N MET A 53 -9.95 -6.72 -21.50
CA MET A 53 -9.09 -5.81 -22.25
C MET A 53 -8.24 -5.02 -21.26
N ILE A 54 -6.97 -4.81 -21.60
CA ILE A 54 -6.02 -4.01 -20.86
C ILE A 54 -5.55 -2.89 -21.78
N ALA A 55 -5.51 -1.66 -21.29
CA ALA A 55 -4.93 -0.52 -21.98
C ALA A 55 -3.89 0.14 -21.08
N VAL A 56 -2.76 0.53 -21.66
CA VAL A 56 -1.69 1.25 -20.97
C VAL A 56 -1.55 2.64 -21.56
N GLY A 57 -1.39 3.64 -20.69
CA GLY A 57 -1.30 5.05 -21.05
C GLY A 57 0.00 5.70 -20.57
N GLU A 58 0.14 6.97 -20.93
CA GLU A 58 1.26 7.80 -20.46
C GLU A 58 1.32 7.86 -18.92
N ARG A 59 2.51 8.11 -18.36
CA ARG A 59 2.73 8.14 -16.89
C ARG A 59 2.40 6.83 -16.15
N GLY A 60 2.28 5.71 -16.85
CA GLY A 60 2.04 4.41 -16.24
C GLY A 60 0.58 4.16 -15.87
N HIS A 61 -0.38 4.87 -16.48
CA HIS A 61 -1.79 4.54 -16.32
C HIS A 61 -2.10 3.17 -16.91
N VAL A 62 -2.69 2.27 -16.12
CA VAL A 62 -3.14 0.96 -16.58
C VAL A 62 -4.63 0.87 -16.33
N LEU A 63 -5.40 0.64 -17.37
CA LEU A 63 -6.84 0.48 -17.33
C LEU A 63 -7.21 -0.93 -17.76
N TYR A 64 -8.26 -1.49 -17.18
CA TYR A 64 -8.86 -2.72 -17.65
C TYR A 64 -10.37 -2.56 -17.87
N SER A 65 -10.90 -3.38 -18.76
CA SER A 65 -12.32 -3.48 -19.07
C SER A 65 -12.70 -4.95 -19.20
N ASP A 66 -13.82 -5.33 -18.59
CA ASP A 66 -14.41 -6.68 -18.70
C ASP A 66 -15.65 -6.72 -19.61
N ASP A 67 -16.02 -5.58 -20.19
CA ASP A 67 -17.23 -5.40 -20.97
C ASP A 67 -16.94 -4.90 -22.39
N GLN A 68 -15.83 -5.35 -22.99
CA GLN A 68 -15.44 -4.99 -24.36
C GLN A 68 -15.21 -3.47 -24.55
N GLY A 69 -14.69 -2.80 -23.52
CA GLY A 69 -14.29 -1.40 -23.58
C GLY A 69 -15.42 -0.40 -23.34
N HIS A 70 -16.58 -0.84 -22.86
CA HIS A 70 -17.68 0.09 -22.52
C HIS A 70 -17.39 0.82 -21.20
N ASN A 71 -16.80 0.13 -20.22
CA ASN A 71 -16.35 0.70 -18.96
C ASN A 71 -14.90 0.35 -18.70
N TRP A 72 -14.17 1.30 -18.12
CA TRP A 72 -12.75 1.18 -17.81
C TRP A 72 -12.49 1.51 -16.35
N ALA A 73 -11.65 0.70 -15.70
CA ALA A 73 -11.22 0.90 -14.31
C ALA A 73 -9.69 0.85 -14.22
N GLN A 74 -9.12 1.61 -13.30
CA GLN A 74 -7.68 1.53 -13.01
C GLN A 74 -7.35 0.20 -12.32
N ALA A 75 -6.25 -0.43 -12.75
CA ALA A 75 -5.73 -1.68 -12.21
C ALA A 75 -5.00 -1.51 -10.87
#